data_AF-C3N5X6-F1
#
_entry.id   AF-C3N5X6-F1
#
_cell.length_a   1.000
_cell.length_b   1.000
_cell.length_c   1.000
_cell.angle_alpha   90.00
_cell.angle_beta   90.00
_cell.angle_gamma   90.00
#
_symmetry.space_group_name_H-M   'P 1'
#
loop_
_entity.id
_entity.type
_entity.pdbx_description
1 polymer ?
#
loop_
_entity_poly.entity_id
_entity_poly.type
_entity_poly.pdbx_seq_one_letter_code
_entity_poly.pdbx_strand_id
1 'polypeptide(L)'
;MIFRHPIVVKYLLSKPKYFATIRLWDYKEGEIVKLRLILNHRVVAEGKAKIIKVHDYSLDILQKYLQYSGFEKVEEWVSAARELRVSSNRSKVVFGELLELYDKLPSLTKVGK
;
A
#
# COMPACT_ATOMS: atom_id res chain seq x y z
N MET A 1 -6.93 5.85 2.91
CA MET A 1 -6.08 4.65 3.03
C MET A 1 -4.75 5.04 3.68
N ILE A 2 -4.35 4.34 4.76
CA ILE A 2 -3.14 4.64 5.54
C ILE A 2 -2.11 3.53 5.35
N PHE A 3 -0.85 3.90 5.12
CA PHE A 3 0.29 2.98 5.07
C PHE A 3 1.27 3.29 6.20
N ARG A 4 1.67 2.25 6.95
CA ARG A 4 2.56 2.37 8.11
C ARG A 4 3.74 1.40 8.07
N HIS A 5 3.68 0.38 7.23
CA HIS A 5 4.76 -0.60 7.11
C HIS A 5 5.95 0.06 6.41
N PRO A 6 7.16 0.07 7.00
CA PRO A 6 8.31 0.82 6.47
C PRO A 6 8.67 0.47 5.02
N ILE A 7 8.61 -0.82 4.66
CA ILE A 7 8.87 -1.29 3.29
C ILE A 7 7.88 -0.66 2.31
N VAL A 8 6.58 -0.71 2.61
CA VAL A 8 5.53 -0.19 1.73
C VAL A 8 5.57 1.33 1.66
N VAL A 9 5.89 1.99 2.77
CA VAL A 9 6.06 3.45 2.80
C VAL A 9 7.22 3.87 1.90
N LYS A 10 8.38 3.20 1.99
CA LYS A 10 9.53 3.46 1.11
C LYS A 10 9.19 3.20 -0.36
N TYR A 11 8.52 2.08 -0.66
CA TYR A 11 8.03 1.77 -2.00
C TYR A 11 7.12 2.87 -2.55
N LEU A 12 6.12 3.33 -1.79
CA LEU A 12 5.21 4.38 -2.26
C LEU A 12 5.89 5.75 -2.38
N LEU A 13 6.90 6.05 -1.56
CA LEU A 13 7.69 7.28 -1.67
C LEU A 13 8.54 7.32 -2.95
N SER A 14 8.86 6.18 -3.57
CA SER A 14 9.47 6.15 -4.91
C SER A 14 8.48 6.48 -6.04
N LYS A 15 7.23 6.83 -5.69
CA LYS A 15 6.15 7.25 -6.61
C LYS A 15 5.88 6.26 -7.74
N PRO A 16 5.66 4.97 -7.43
CA PRO A 16 5.29 3.99 -8.44
C PRO A 16 3.93 4.36 -9.04
N LYS A 17 3.72 4.07 -10.33
CA LYS A 17 2.43 4.29 -10.98
C LYS A 17 1.31 3.47 -10.33
N TYR A 18 1.61 2.23 -9.93
CA TYR A 18 0.64 1.30 -9.37
C TYR A 18 1.09 0.72 -8.03
N PHE A 19 0.13 0.31 -7.21
CA PHE A 19 0.38 -0.38 -5.95
C PHE A 19 -0.67 -1.46 -5.69
N ALA A 20 -0.30 -2.44 -4.87
CA ALA A 20 -1.21 -3.44 -4.34
C ALA A 20 -1.11 -3.49 -2.80
N THR A 21 -2.23 -3.71 -2.12
CA THR A 21 -2.28 -3.75 -0.66
C THR A 21 -3.41 -4.65 -0.15
N ILE A 22 -3.19 -5.33 0.97
CA ILE A 22 -4.22 -6.13 1.65
C ILE A 22 -4.99 -5.22 2.60
N ARG A 23 -6.33 -5.24 2.54
CA ARG A 23 -7.21 -4.38 3.34
C ARG A 23 -8.43 -5.12 3.83
N LEU A 24 -8.99 -4.67 4.96
CA LEU A 24 -10.29 -5.12 5.47
C LEU A 24 -11.45 -4.21 5.05
N TRP A 25 -11.14 -2.99 4.61
CA TRP A 25 -12.17 -2.04 4.20
C TRP A 25 -12.68 -2.37 2.80
N ASP A 26 -13.99 -2.28 2.61
CA ASP A 26 -14.68 -2.52 1.34
C ASP A 26 -14.55 -1.31 0.42
N TYR A 27 -13.42 -1.25 -0.29
CA TYR A 27 -13.19 -0.28 -1.36
C TYR A 27 -13.99 -0.63 -2.61
N LYS A 28 -14.32 0.38 -3.44
CA LYS A 28 -14.98 0.19 -4.73
C LYS A 28 -14.05 0.47 -5.90
N GLU A 29 -14.18 -0.28 -6.99
CA GLU A 29 -13.47 0.05 -8.23
C GLU A 29 -13.88 1.45 -8.73
N GLY A 30 -12.89 2.23 -9.18
CA GLY A 30 -13.06 3.63 -9.60
C GLY A 30 -13.02 4.65 -8.45
N GLU A 31 -13.10 4.22 -7.19
CA GLU A 31 -13.07 5.10 -6.03
C GLU A 31 -11.75 5.88 -5.94
N ILE A 32 -11.81 7.18 -5.65
CA ILE A 32 -10.63 7.99 -5.33
C ILE A 32 -10.48 8.08 -3.82
N VAL A 33 -9.35 7.60 -3.30
CA VAL A 33 -9.06 7.56 -1.88
C VAL A 33 -7.91 8.49 -1.53
N LYS A 34 -8.00 9.17 -0.37
CA LYS A 34 -6.86 9.89 0.21
C LYS A 34 -5.82 8.90 0.71
N LEU A 35 -4.56 9.10 0.38
CA LEU A 35 -3.41 8.36 0.88
C LEU A 35 -2.69 9.12 1.99
N ARG A 36 -2.24 8.39 3.02
CA ARG A 36 -1.37 8.93 4.07
C ARG A 36 -0.27 7.92 4.38
N LEU A 37 0.98 8.35 4.22
CA LEU A 37 2.17 7.55 4.52
C LEU A 37 2.73 7.98 5.88
N ILE A 38 2.90 7.03 6.79
CA ILE A 38 3.39 7.28 8.14
C ILE A 38 4.67 6.47 8.37
N LEU A 39 5.74 7.16 8.79
CA LEU A 39 7.00 6.57 9.19
C LEU A 39 7.40 7.14 10.55
N ASN A 40 7.84 6.31 11.49
CA ASN A 40 8.22 6.74 12.85
C ASN A 40 7.17 7.64 13.52
N HIS A 41 5.89 7.25 13.44
CA HIS A 41 4.72 7.97 13.96
C HIS A 41 4.46 9.37 13.35
N ARG A 42 5.17 9.76 12.31
CA ARG A 42 5.00 11.04 11.61
C ARG A 42 4.43 10.83 10.22
N VAL A 43 3.55 11.74 9.80
CA VAL A 43 3.07 11.78 8.41
C VAL A 43 4.21 12.30 7.53
N VAL A 44 4.74 11.44 6.66
CA VAL A 44 5.86 11.79 5.78
C VAL A 44 5.41 12.20 4.38
N ALA A 45 4.24 11.71 3.93
CA ALA A 45 3.61 12.12 2.68
C ALA A 45 2.10 11.91 2.70
N GLU A 46 1.40 12.66 1.86
CA GLU A 46 -0.04 12.54 1.62
C GLU A 46 -0.35 12.64 0.13
N GLY A 47 -1.45 12.04 -0.30
CA GLY A 47 -1.77 11.98 -1.72
C GLY A 47 -3.17 11.47 -2.02
N LYS A 48 -3.40 11.09 -3.27
CA LYS A 48 -4.61 10.38 -3.70
C LYS A 48 -4.26 9.21 -4.59
N ALA A 49 -5.13 8.21 -4.56
CA ALA A 49 -5.07 7.06 -5.44
C ALA A 49 -6.46 6.74 -5.98
N LYS A 50 -6.50 6.17 -7.18
CA LYS A 50 -7.70 5.57 -7.76
C LYS A 50 -7.64 4.06 -7.54
N ILE A 51 -8.70 3.48 -6.97
CA ILE A 51 -8.84 2.03 -6.87
C ILE A 51 -9.18 1.49 -8.26
N ILE A 52 -8.35 0.57 -8.76
CA ILE A 52 -8.51 -0.01 -10.10
C ILE A 52 -9.22 -1.34 -10.02
N LYS A 53 -8.80 -2.22 -9.10
CA LYS A 53 -9.42 -3.53 -8.86
C LYS A 53 -9.45 -3.89 -7.39
N VAL A 54 -10.49 -4.60 -6.99
CA VAL A 54 -10.63 -5.20 -5.66
C VAL A 54 -10.91 -6.67 -5.83
N HIS A 55 -10.08 -7.51 -5.23
CA HIS A 55 -10.15 -8.96 -5.35
C HIS A 55 -10.36 -9.60 -3.99
N ASP A 56 -10.99 -10.78 -3.98
CA ASP A 56 -10.98 -11.64 -2.82
C ASP A 56 -9.56 -12.09 -2.49
N TYR A 57 -9.27 -12.19 -1.19
CA TYR A 57 -7.97 -12.61 -0.72
C TYR A 57 -7.73 -14.09 -1.07
N SER A 58 -6.74 -14.33 -1.93
CA SER A 58 -6.29 -15.66 -2.34
C SER A 58 -4.81 -15.63 -2.73
N LEU A 59 -4.15 -16.78 -2.67
CA LEU A 59 -2.73 -16.90 -2.99
C LEU A 59 -2.44 -16.49 -4.44
N ASP A 60 -3.27 -16.92 -5.38
CA ASP A 60 -3.10 -16.60 -6.82
C ASP A 60 -3.13 -15.09 -7.07
N ILE A 61 -4.03 -14.38 -6.41
CA ILE A 61 -4.13 -12.92 -6.50
C ILE A 61 -2.92 -12.25 -5.85
N LEU A 62 -2.46 -12.74 -4.70
CA LEU A 62 -1.25 -12.22 -4.06
C LEU A 62 -0.02 -12.40 -4.97
N GLN A 63 0.14 -13.58 -5.58
CA GLN A 63 1.23 -13.87 -6.50
C GLN A 63 1.18 -12.95 -7.73
N LYS A 64 -0.02 -12.74 -8.31
CA LYS A 64 -0.24 -11.86 -9.46
C LYS A 64 0.15 -10.41 -9.19
N TYR A 65 -0.13 -9.91 -7.98
CA TYR A 65 0.07 -8.50 -7.63
C TYR A 65 1.31 -8.23 -6.78
N LEU A 66 2.13 -9.24 -6.51
CA LEU A 66 3.33 -9.15 -5.64
C LEU A 66 4.25 -8.00 -6.05
N GLN A 67 4.53 -7.84 -7.34
CA GLN A 67 5.40 -6.79 -7.87
C GLN A 67 4.96 -5.35 -7.54
N TYR A 68 3.69 -5.15 -7.18
CA TYR A 68 3.13 -3.84 -6.83
C TYR A 68 2.99 -3.64 -5.31
N SER A 69 3.35 -4.63 -4.51
CA SER A 69 3.14 -4.62 -3.05
C SER A 69 4.26 -3.90 -2.29
N GLY A 70 5.44 -3.75 -2.91
CA GLY A 70 6.68 -3.32 -2.28
C GLY A 70 7.47 -4.43 -1.58
N PHE A 71 6.97 -5.67 -1.57
CA PHE A 71 7.65 -6.85 -1.02
C PHE A 71 8.23 -7.74 -2.11
N GLU A 72 9.25 -8.53 -1.78
CA GLU A 72 9.87 -9.48 -2.70
C GLU A 72 9.16 -10.84 -2.69
N LYS A 73 8.52 -11.19 -1.57
CA LYS A 73 7.86 -12.49 -1.35
C LYS A 73 6.45 -12.32 -0.83
N VAL A 74 5.54 -13.22 -1.23
CA VAL A 74 4.15 -13.20 -0.76
C VAL A 74 4.08 -13.37 0.76
N GLU A 75 4.93 -14.22 1.33
CA GLU A 75 4.98 -14.52 2.75
C GLU A 75 5.26 -13.26 3.58
N GLU A 76 6.17 -12.40 3.12
CA GLU A 76 6.51 -11.14 3.77
C GLU A 76 5.32 -10.17 3.74
N TRP A 77 4.65 -10.07 2.58
CA TRP A 77 3.48 -9.24 2.41
C TRP A 77 2.33 -9.68 3.33
N VAL A 78 2.10 -10.99 3.43
CA VAL A 78 1.09 -11.57 4.33
C VAL A 78 1.47 -11.38 5.80
N SER A 79 2.74 -11.55 6.16
CA SER A 79 3.24 -11.30 7.53
C SER A 79 2.97 -9.86 7.96
N ALA A 80 3.37 -8.89 7.13
CA ALA A 80 3.12 -7.47 7.39
C ALA A 80 1.61 -7.15 7.52
N ALA A 81 0.77 -7.79 6.71
CA ALA A 81 -0.68 -7.64 6.81
C ALA A 81 -1.26 -8.25 8.10
N ARG A 82 -0.69 -9.36 8.60
CA ARG A 82 -1.08 -9.98 9.88
C ARG A 82 -0.70 -9.09 11.07
N GLU A 83 0.49 -8.52 11.07
CA GLU A 83 0.95 -7.58 12.11
C GLU A 83 0.02 -6.36 12.21
N LEU A 84 -0.46 -5.87 11.07
CA LEU A 84 -1.43 -4.78 10.98
C LEU A 84 -2.89 -5.21 11.23
N ARG A 85 -3.12 -6.50 11.54
CA ARG A 85 -4.44 -7.12 11.76
C ARG A 85 -5.41 -6.92 10.59
N VAL A 86 -4.89 -6.91 9.37
CA VAL A 86 -5.66 -6.77 8.12
C VAL A 86 -5.61 -8.02 7.25
N SER A 87 -5.03 -9.12 7.73
CA SER A 87 -5.01 -10.41 7.05
C SER A 87 -6.03 -11.38 7.68
N SER A 88 -7.09 -11.71 6.93
CA SER A 88 -8.16 -12.64 7.30
C SER A 88 -8.88 -13.11 6.02
N ASN A 89 -9.79 -14.08 6.14
CA ASN A 89 -10.68 -14.47 5.03
C ASN A 89 -11.62 -13.36 4.54
N ARG A 90 -11.84 -12.31 5.35
CA ARG A 90 -12.61 -11.12 4.96
C ARG A 90 -11.77 -10.05 4.27
N SER A 91 -10.46 -10.24 4.20
CA SER A 91 -9.57 -9.29 3.57
C SER A 91 -9.78 -9.29 2.06
N LYS A 92 -9.47 -8.15 1.46
CA LYS A 92 -9.42 -7.95 0.02
C LYS A 92 -8.01 -7.56 -0.39
N VAL A 93 -7.62 -7.96 -1.60
CA VAL A 93 -6.43 -7.43 -2.26
C VAL A 93 -6.87 -6.26 -3.13
N VAL A 94 -6.36 -5.08 -2.82
CA VAL A 94 -6.72 -3.83 -3.46
C VAL A 94 -5.57 -3.40 -4.36
N PHE A 95 -5.85 -3.25 -5.65
CA PHE A 95 -4.92 -2.74 -6.65
C PHE A 95 -5.33 -1.32 -7.06
N GLY A 96 -4.39 -0.39 -7.01
CA GLY A 96 -4.65 1.03 -7.25
C GLY A 96 -3.58 1.72 -8.08
N GLU A 97 -3.98 2.85 -8.67
CA GLU A 97 -3.12 3.78 -9.38
C GLU A 97 -2.85 5.00 -8.48
N LEU A 98 -1.58 5.38 -8.36
CA LEU A 98 -1.17 6.57 -7.63
C LEU A 98 -1.42 7.81 -8.50
N LEU A 99 -2.25 8.73 -8.03
CA LEU A 99 -2.60 9.95 -8.79
C LEU A 99 -1.70 11.12 -8.43
N GLU A 100 -1.50 11.33 -7.12
CA GLU A 100 -0.67 12.41 -6.59
C GLU A 100 -0.07 11.96 -5.26
N LEU A 101 1.17 12.39 -4.99
CA LEU A 101 1.84 12.18 -3.71
C LEU A 101 2.77 13.36 -3.41
N TYR A 102 2.53 14.00 -2.28
CA TYR A 102 3.25 15.18 -1.82
C TYR A 102 4.02 14.85 -0.55
N ASP A 103 5.33 15.08 -0.57
CA ASP A 103 6.19 14.89 0.58
C ASP A 103 5.94 16.01 1.59
N LYS A 104 5.64 15.64 2.84
CA LYS A 104 5.44 16.58 3.94
C LYS A 104 6.72 16.83 4.74
N LEU A 105 7.64 15.87 4.73
CA LEU A 105 8.91 15.93 5.47
C LEU A 105 10.08 15.46 4.57
N PRO A 106 10.58 16.32 3.66
CA PRO A 106 11.64 15.98 2.71
C PRO A 106 12.93 15.46 3.37
N SER A 107 13.19 15.87 4.62
CA SER A 107 14.37 15.45 5.40
C SER A 107 14.32 13.98 5.84
N LEU A 108 13.13 13.39 5.93
CA LEU A 108 12.92 11.98 6.31
C LEU A 108 12.68 11.06 5.11
N THR A 109 12.50 11.63 3.91
CA THR A 109 12.25 10.88 2.67
C THR A 109 13.48 10.74 1.79
N LYS A 110 14.61 11.39 2.11
CA LYS A 110 15.90 11.13 1.47
C LYS A 110 16.40 9.74 1.88
N VAL A 111 16.09 8.74 1.04
CA VAL A 111 16.80 7.46 1.03
C VAL A 111 18.25 7.78 0.63
N GLY A 112 19.22 7.41 1.48
CA GLY A 112 20.63 7.64 1.21
C GLY A 112 21.03 7.12 -0.17
N LYS A 113 21.88 7.90 -0.86
CA LYS A 113 22.56 7.46 -2.08
C LYS A 113 23.42 6.22 -1.80
#